data_AF-A0AAU4REI4-F1
#
_entry.id   AF-A0AAU4REI4-F1
#
_cell.length_a   1.000
_cell.length_b   1.000
_cell.length_c   1.000
_cell.angle_alpha   90.00
_cell.angle_beta   90.00
_cell.angle_gamma   90.00
#
_symmetry.space_group_name_H-M   'P 1'
#
loop_
_entity.id
_entity.type
_entity.pdbx_description
1 polymer ?
#
loop_
_entity_poly.entity_id
_entity_poly.type
_entity_poly.pdbx_seq_one_letter_code
_entity_poly.pdbx_strand_id
1 'polypeptide(L)'
;MHWYAAAQLSSPETYFQTAAFCLVVAVTLIAVGRHQRRTGRSIINPDRPVRVADVLLPEAQPRKSKRVTGRIYLFFGWFLVLGVVINLINGIRAARG
;
A
#
# COMPACT_ATOMS: atom_id res chain seq x y z
N MET A 1 -29.17 -14.05 -4.30
CA MET A 1 -28.40 -13.08 -5.11
C MET A 1 -28.47 -11.73 -4.40
N HIS A 2 -27.54 -11.43 -3.48
CA HIS A 2 -27.59 -10.28 -2.55
C HIS A 2 -26.39 -9.32 -2.69
N TRP A 3 -25.85 -9.16 -3.91
CA TRP A 3 -24.66 -8.33 -4.13
C TRP A 3 -24.93 -6.87 -4.53
N TYR A 4 -26.21 -6.47 -4.67
CA TYR A 4 -26.59 -5.12 -5.12
C TYR A 4 -26.93 -4.15 -3.98
N ALA A 5 -27.04 -4.61 -2.73
CA ALA A 5 -27.44 -3.75 -1.61
C ALA A 5 -26.30 -2.86 -1.07
N ALA A 6 -25.03 -3.24 -1.25
CA ALA A 6 -23.91 -2.36 -0.87
C ALA A 6 -23.74 -1.16 -1.84
N ALA A 7 -24.37 -1.22 -3.02
CA ALA A 7 -24.51 -0.07 -3.91
C ALA A 7 -25.67 0.86 -3.48
N GLN A 8 -26.36 0.58 -2.36
CA GLN A 8 -27.20 1.59 -1.71
C GLN A 8 -26.31 2.71 -1.18
N LEU A 9 -26.24 3.78 -1.97
CA LEU A 9 -26.12 5.18 -1.53
C LEU A 9 -25.17 5.38 -0.36
N SER A 10 -23.93 4.91 -0.48
CA SER A 10 -22.89 5.36 0.44
C SER A 10 -22.80 6.88 0.28
N SER A 11 -22.72 7.62 1.38
CA SER A 11 -22.56 9.07 1.30
C SER A 11 -21.32 9.42 0.45
N PRO A 12 -21.30 10.54 -0.28
CA PRO A 12 -20.12 10.97 -1.02
C PRO A 12 -18.86 10.97 -0.15
N GLU A 13 -19.00 11.35 1.13
CA GLU A 13 -17.96 11.32 2.14
C GLU A 13 -17.34 9.93 2.31
N THR A 14 -18.15 8.86 2.38
CA THR A 14 -17.66 7.48 2.51
C THR A 14 -16.75 7.08 1.34
N TYR A 15 -17.09 7.51 0.11
CA TYR A 15 -16.24 7.27 -1.05
C TYR A 15 -14.91 8.03 -0.97
N PHE A 16 -14.93 9.31 -0.56
CA PHE A 16 -13.71 10.10 -0.41
C PHE A 16 -12.81 9.61 0.73
N GLN A 17 -13.38 9.21 1.88
CA GLN A 17 -12.63 8.62 2.99
C GLN A 17 -11.98 7.30 2.58
N THR A 18 -12.73 6.43 1.89
CA THR A 18 -12.20 5.16 1.37
C THR A 18 -11.10 5.40 0.34
N ALA A 19 -11.28 6.36 -0.56
CA ALA A 19 -10.27 6.76 -1.54
C ALA A 19 -9.00 7.28 -0.86
N ALA A 20 -9.12 8.16 0.15
CA ALA A 20 -7.99 8.69 0.89
C ALA A 20 -7.21 7.59 1.63
N PHE A 21 -7.92 6.68 2.32
CA PHE A 21 -7.31 5.55 3.00
C PHE A 21 -6.57 4.63 2.01
N CYS A 22 -7.24 4.21 0.93
CA CYS A 22 -6.64 3.38 -0.11
C CYS A 22 -5.42 4.06 -0.74
N LEU A 23 -5.43 5.39 -0.91
CA LEU A 23 -4.31 6.14 -1.45
C LEU A 23 -3.09 6.09 -0.52
N VAL A 24 -3.28 6.32 0.79
CA VAL A 24 -2.18 6.24 1.78
C VAL A 24 -1.57 4.85 1.81
N VAL A 25 -2.40 3.81 1.80
CA VAL A 25 -1.93 2.42 1.77
C VAL A 25 -1.21 2.14 0.46
N ALA A 26 -1.75 2.55 -0.69
CA ALA A 26 -1.12 2.38 -2.00
C ALA A 26 0.27 3.04 -2.05
N VAL A 27 0.39 4.28 -1.59
CA VAL A 27 1.67 5.01 -1.53
C VAL A 27 2.67 4.26 -0.66
N THR A 28 2.23 3.77 0.51
CA THR A 28 3.08 3.01 1.43
C THR A 28 3.59 1.72 0.78
N LEU A 29 2.70 0.93 0.17
CA LEU A 29 3.09 -0.31 -0.53
C LEU A 29 4.02 -0.03 -1.71
N ILE A 30 3.74 1.01 -2.50
CA ILE A 30 4.61 1.38 -3.63
C ILE A 30 5.98 1.82 -3.13
N ALA A 31 6.06 2.65 -2.08
CA ALA A 31 7.31 3.11 -1.50
C ALA A 31 8.14 1.94 -0.97
N VAL A 32 7.52 1.05 -0.19
CA VAL A 32 8.16 -0.18 0.33
C VAL A 32 8.60 -1.08 -0.83
N GLY A 33 7.74 -1.30 -1.82
CA GLY A 33 8.05 -2.15 -2.98
C GLY A 33 9.21 -1.61 -3.81
N ARG A 34 9.25 -0.30 -4.07
CA ARG A 34 10.37 0.36 -4.76
C ARG A 34 11.66 0.26 -3.96
N HIS A 35 11.61 0.46 -2.65
CA HIS A 35 12.77 0.32 -1.78
C HIS A 35 13.30 -1.12 -1.83
N GLN A 36 12.45 -2.12 -1.58
CA GLN A 36 12.83 -3.54 -1.58
C GLN A 36 13.40 -4.01 -2.93
N ARG A 37 12.92 -3.45 -4.06
CA ARG A 37 13.49 -3.75 -5.38
C ARG A 37 14.85 -3.11 -5.63
N ARG A 38 15.06 -1.87 -5.15
CA ARG A 38 16.33 -1.14 -5.31
C ARG A 38 17.42 -1.74 -4.44
N THR A 39 17.14 -1.99 -3.18
CA THR A 39 18.15 -2.45 -2.21
C THR A 39 18.21 -3.97 -2.09
N GLY A 40 17.13 -4.69 -2.39
CA GLY A 40 17.02 -6.12 -2.06
C GLY A 40 16.90 -6.38 -0.56
N ARG A 41 16.51 -5.35 0.21
CA ARG A 41 16.46 -5.34 1.69
C ARG A 41 15.10 -4.83 2.18
N SER A 42 14.75 -5.10 3.43
CA SER A 42 13.42 -4.81 4.00
C SER A 42 13.43 -3.50 4.78
N ILE A 43 12.48 -2.58 4.53
CA ILE A 43 12.35 -1.31 5.30
C ILE A 43 12.15 -1.55 6.81
N ILE A 44 11.46 -2.63 7.18
CA ILE A 44 11.08 -2.91 8.58
C ILE A 44 12.27 -3.47 9.38
N ASN A 45 13.31 -3.97 8.72
CA ASN A 45 14.48 -4.52 9.38
C ASN A 45 15.68 -3.63 9.01
N PRO A 46 15.97 -2.59 9.81
CA PRO A 46 16.85 -1.51 9.39
C PRO A 46 18.29 -2.00 9.16
N ASP A 47 18.84 -1.57 8.02
CA ASP A 47 20.18 -1.88 7.50
C ASP A 47 21.32 -1.15 8.22
N ARG A 48 21.11 -0.66 9.44
CA ARG A 48 22.20 -0.14 10.26
C ARG A 48 22.46 -1.15 11.37
N PRO A 49 23.72 -1.37 11.77
CA PRO A 49 23.98 -2.18 12.94
C PRO A 49 23.20 -1.60 14.12
N VAL A 50 22.11 -2.29 14.49
CA VAL A 50 21.31 -1.89 15.64
C VAL A 50 22.02 -2.47 16.84
N ARG A 51 22.45 -1.59 17.74
CA ARG A 51 23.04 -2.00 19.01
C ARG A 51 21.88 -2.45 19.90
N VAL A 52 21.77 -3.76 20.11
CA VAL A 52 20.77 -4.34 21.03
C VAL A 52 21.55 -4.93 22.20
N ALA A 53 21.36 -4.36 23.40
CA ALA A 53 21.98 -4.85 24.64
C ALA A 53 23.50 -5.14 24.49
N ASP A 54 24.26 -4.14 24.05
CA ASP A 54 25.72 -4.19 23.77
C ASP A 54 26.19 -5.06 22.59
N VAL A 55 25.30 -5.77 21.88
CA VAL A 55 25.66 -6.58 20.71
C VAL A 55 25.39 -5.80 19.41
N LEU A 56 26.39 -5.76 18.52
CA LEU A 56 26.28 -5.17 17.19
C LEU A 56 25.74 -6.23 16.22
N LEU A 57 24.47 -6.10 15.79
CA LEU A 57 23.91 -7.00 14.79
C LEU A 57 24.48 -6.68 13.39
N PRO A 58 25.05 -7.65 12.66
CA PRO A 58 25.61 -7.42 11.33
C PRO A 58 24.53 -7.05 10.31
N GLU A 59 24.94 -6.29 9.30
CA GLU A 59 24.06 -5.79 8.24
C GLU A 59 23.40 -6.95 7.46
N ALA A 60 22.10 -6.85 7.22
CA ALA A 60 21.36 -7.89 6.51
C ALA A 60 21.80 -7.98 5.04
N GLN A 61 22.29 -9.16 4.62
CA GLN A 61 22.67 -9.38 3.23
C GLN A 61 21.46 -9.21 2.27
N PRO A 62 21.66 -8.59 1.10
CA PRO A 62 20.60 -8.41 0.11
C PRO A 62 20.11 -9.76 -0.41
N ARG A 63 18.79 -9.99 -0.37
CA ARG A 63 18.19 -11.28 -0.79
C ARG A 63 17.36 -11.12 -2.06
N LYS A 64 17.52 -12.05 -3.00
CA LYS A 64 16.70 -12.12 -4.23
C LYS A 64 15.21 -12.23 -3.93
N SER A 65 14.83 -12.90 -2.85
CA SER A 65 13.44 -13.02 -2.39
C SER A 65 12.81 -11.66 -2.07
N LYS A 66 13.56 -10.72 -1.48
CA LYS A 66 13.06 -9.37 -1.17
C LYS A 66 12.76 -8.55 -2.43
N ARG A 67 13.49 -8.78 -3.53
CA ARG A 67 13.16 -8.16 -4.82
C ARG A 67 11.85 -8.69 -5.40
N VAL A 68 11.51 -9.96 -5.16
CA VAL A 68 10.22 -10.55 -5.54
C VAL A 68 9.10 -9.98 -4.68
N THR A 69 9.29 -9.94 -3.35
CA THR A 69 8.33 -9.29 -2.44
C THR A 69 8.09 -7.83 -2.83
N GLY A 70 9.13 -7.10 -3.23
CA GLY A 70 9.00 -5.74 -3.75
C GLY A 70 8.14 -5.62 -5.02
N ARG A 71 8.13 -6.62 -5.91
CA ARG A 71 7.19 -6.67 -7.05
C ARG A 71 5.75 -6.89 -6.59
N ILE A 72 5.54 -7.75 -5.60
CA ILE A 72 4.21 -8.02 -5.02
C ILE A 72 3.64 -6.74 -4.41
N TYR A 73 4.43 -6.01 -3.61
CA TYR A 73 4.02 -4.73 -3.04
C TYR A 73 3.66 -3.68 -4.10
N LEU A 74 4.45 -3.59 -5.18
CA LEU A 74 4.12 -2.71 -6.30
C LEU A 74 2.79 -3.09 -6.96
N PHE A 75 2.55 -4.39 -7.19
CA PHE A 75 1.31 -4.87 -7.80
C PHE A 75 0.08 -4.51 -6.95
N PHE A 76 0.11 -4.82 -5.64
CA PHE A 76 -0.97 -4.46 -4.73
C PHE A 76 -1.15 -2.94 -4.60
N GLY A 77 -0.05 -2.18 -4.56
CA GLY A 77 -0.12 -0.72 -4.53
C GLY A 77 -0.83 -0.15 -5.76
N TRP A 78 -0.49 -0.61 -6.97
CA TRP A 78 -1.17 -0.20 -8.19
C TRP A 78 -2.64 -0.64 -8.23
N PHE A 79 -2.96 -1.83 -7.73
CA PHE A 79 -4.34 -2.29 -7.61
C PHE A 79 -5.17 -1.37 -6.69
N LEU A 80 -4.60 -0.93 -5.57
CA LEU A 80 -5.26 0.03 -4.69
C LEU A 80 -5.43 1.40 -5.37
N VAL A 81 -4.46 1.87 -6.16
CA VAL A 81 -4.62 3.11 -6.95
C VAL A 81 -5.84 3.02 -7.87
N LEU A 82 -6.07 1.87 -8.51
CA LEU A 82 -7.29 1.65 -9.31
C LEU A 82 -8.56 1.78 -8.45
N GLY A 83 -8.56 1.19 -7.25
CA GLY A 83 -9.64 1.35 -6.27
C GLY A 83 -9.88 2.80 -5.85
N VAL A 84 -8.82 3.60 -5.68
CA VAL A 84 -8.92 5.06 -5.40
C VAL A 84 -9.65 5.76 -6.53
N VAL A 85 -9.28 5.53 -7.79
CA VAL A 85 -9.91 6.16 -8.94
C VAL A 85 -11.40 5.80 -9.03
N ILE A 86 -11.75 4.53 -8.83
CA ILE A 86 -13.15 4.08 -8.83
C ILE A 86 -13.94 4.77 -7.72
N ASN A 87 -13.41 4.83 -6.50
CA ASN A 87 -14.07 5.49 -5.37
C ASN A 87 -14.23 6.99 -5.61
N LEU A 88 -13.23 7.67 -6.18
CA LEU A 88 -13.34 9.09 -6.54
C LEU A 88 -14.44 9.33 -7.59
N ILE A 89 -14.49 8.51 -8.65
CA ILE A 89 -15.55 8.62 -9.67
C ILE A 89 -16.93 8.43 -9.04
N ASN A 90 -17.09 7.43 -8.18
CA ASN A 90 -18.35 7.16 -7.49
C ASN A 90 -18.74 8.28 -6.52
N GLY A 91 -17.78 8.82 -5.74
CA GLY A 91 -18.01 9.96 -4.86
C GLY A 91 -18.42 11.22 -5.61
N ILE A 92 -17.78 11.52 -6.75
CA ILE A 92 -18.15 12.66 -7.60
C ILE A 92 -19.55 12.46 -8.20
N ARG A 93 -19.89 11.25 -8.66
CA ARG A 93 -21.24 10.94 -9.16
C ARG A 93 -22.29 11.09 -8.06
N ALA A 94 -22.01 10.57 -6.87
CA ALA A 94 -22.90 10.67 -5.70
C ALA A 94 -23.06 12.10 -5.18
N ALA A 95 -22.07 12.99 -5.36
CA ALA A 95 -22.16 14.39 -4.98
C ALA A 95 -22.86 15.28 -6.01
N ARG A 96 -23.07 14.80 -7.24
CA ARG A 96 -23.67 15.54 -8.36
C ARG A 96 -25.13 15.15 -8.64
N GLY A 97 -25.56 13.97 -8.18
CA GLY A 97 -26.94 13.50 -8.25
C GLY A 97 -27.68 13.79 -6.96
#